data_AF-A0A090AKK4-F1
#
_entry.id   AF-A0A090AKK4-F1
#
_cell.length_a   1.000
_cell.length_b   1.000
_cell.length_c   1.000
_cell.angle_alpha   90.00
_cell.angle_beta   90.00
_cell.angle_gamma   90.00
#
_symmetry.space_group_name_H-M   'P 1'
#
loop_
_entity.id
_entity.type
_entity.pdbx_description
1 polymer ?
#
loop_
_entity_poly.entity_id
_entity_poly.type
_entity_poly.pdbx_seq_one_letter_code
_entity_poly.pdbx_strand_id
1 'polypeptide(L)'
;MVPNTPAEQTSENDFDKFVLYNADAVKTILKQHPQVIMTLSGHRHLSTRYLEEDHIAYFTMASTVTWPLRYTVFEVDKKQITYNTYDIRCDPKVREEAKQNMLAVDTKTFPRTQATPNTPQGNQDLLDLISSESTKSGKLSLP
;
A
#
# COMPACT_ATOMS: atom_id res chain seq x y z
N MET A 1 -9.96 6.10 -3.48
CA MET A 1 -8.72 6.02 -4.26
C MET A 1 -7.64 6.78 -3.52
N VAL A 2 -6.45 6.21 -3.35
CA VAL A 2 -5.28 6.99 -2.91
C VAL A 2 -4.34 7.08 -4.11
N PRO A 3 -4.25 8.24 -4.78
CA PRO A 3 -3.36 8.40 -5.92
C PRO A 3 -1.90 8.19 -5.50
N ASN A 4 -1.03 7.94 -6.49
CA ASN A 4 0.42 7.97 -6.29
C ASN A 4 0.79 9.27 -5.56
N THR A 5 1.62 9.16 -4.52
CA THR A 5 2.13 10.34 -3.82
C THR A 5 2.98 11.18 -4.78
N PRO A 6 3.11 12.50 -4.57
CA PRO A 6 4.00 13.32 -5.40
C PRO A 6 5.43 12.76 -5.49
N ALA A 7 5.93 12.17 -4.41
CA ALA A 7 7.24 11.53 -4.34
C ALA A 7 7.37 10.34 -5.31
N GLU A 8 6.28 9.59 -5.53
CA GLU A 8 6.22 8.48 -6.49
C GLU A 8 6.16 8.94 -7.94
N GLN A 9 5.76 10.20 -8.18
CA GLN A 9 5.74 10.80 -9.51
C GLN A 9 7.09 11.44 -9.87
N THR A 10 7.91 11.79 -8.88
CA THR A 10 9.19 12.49 -9.05
C THR A 10 10.41 11.58 -8.83
N SER A 11 10.20 10.29 -8.60
CA SER A 11 11.24 9.29 -8.25
C SER A 11 12.12 9.71 -7.06
N GLU A 12 11.56 10.49 -6.11
CA GLU A 12 12.19 10.74 -4.82
C GLU A 12 12.51 9.39 -4.14
N ASN A 13 13.58 9.25 -3.37
CA ASN A 13 13.86 8.01 -2.61
C ASN A 13 13.91 6.69 -3.42
N ASP A 14 14.19 6.78 -4.73
CA ASP A 14 14.25 5.63 -5.63
C ASP A 14 12.93 4.84 -5.61
N PHE A 15 11.81 5.54 -5.82
CA PHE A 15 10.48 4.91 -5.88
C PHE A 15 10.32 3.95 -7.07
N ASP A 16 11.22 4.03 -8.06
CA ASP A 16 11.23 3.16 -9.23
C ASP A 16 11.39 1.68 -8.88
N LYS A 17 11.86 1.33 -7.67
CA LYS A 17 11.87 -0.05 -7.16
C LYS A 17 10.49 -0.61 -6.76
N PHE A 18 9.48 0.24 -6.56
CA PHE A 18 8.11 -0.17 -6.21
C PHE A 18 7.23 -0.37 -7.46
N VAL A 19 7.80 -1.01 -8.49
CA VAL A 19 7.47 -0.82 -9.91
C VAL A 19 6.11 -1.35 -10.37
N LEU A 20 5.40 -2.20 -9.61
CA LEU A 20 4.26 -2.92 -10.20
C LEU A 20 3.17 -1.97 -10.74
N TYR A 21 3.00 -0.80 -10.12
CA TYR A 21 2.06 0.23 -10.58
C TYR A 21 2.54 1.09 -11.75
N ASN A 22 3.85 1.13 -11.99
CA ASN A 22 4.51 2.06 -12.91
C ASN A 22 5.27 1.34 -14.04
N ALA A 23 5.31 0.01 -14.05
CA ALA A 23 6.00 -0.78 -15.07
C ALA A 23 5.09 -0.99 -16.30
N ASP A 24 5.24 -0.13 -17.31
CA ASP A 24 4.49 -0.23 -18.58
C ASP A 24 4.60 -1.60 -19.25
N ALA A 25 5.76 -2.24 -19.15
CA ALA A 25 5.97 -3.59 -19.66
C ALA A 25 5.06 -4.62 -18.97
N VAL A 26 4.89 -4.52 -17.65
CA VAL A 26 3.99 -5.40 -16.89
C VAL A 26 2.54 -5.12 -17.25
N LYS A 27 2.14 -3.84 -17.28
CA LYS A 27 0.79 -3.45 -17.72
C LYS A 27 0.46 -3.97 -19.12
N THR A 28 1.41 -3.88 -20.04
CA THR A 28 1.26 -4.39 -21.41
C THR A 28 1.00 -5.89 -21.44
N ILE A 29 1.72 -6.67 -20.64
CA ILE A 29 1.50 -8.12 -20.53
C ILE A 29 0.12 -8.40 -19.92
N LEU A 30 -0.25 -7.72 -18.84
CA LEU A 30 -1.54 -7.94 -18.17
C LEU A 30 -2.73 -7.65 -19.09
N LYS A 31 -2.63 -6.61 -19.93
CA LYS A 31 -3.65 -6.26 -20.94
C LYS A 31 -3.87 -7.36 -21.99
N GLN A 32 -2.88 -8.21 -22.22
CA GLN A 32 -3.00 -9.36 -23.14
C GLN A 32 -3.72 -10.56 -22.50
N HIS A 33 -4.01 -10.49 -21.20
CA HIS A 33 -4.62 -11.56 -20.41
C HIS A 33 -5.93 -11.09 -19.77
N PRO A 34 -7.04 -11.02 -20.53
CA PRO A 34 -8.31 -10.48 -20.05
C PRO A 34 -8.93 -11.25 -18.87
N GLN A 35 -8.45 -12.46 -18.59
CA GLN A 35 -8.83 -13.22 -17.39
C GLN A 35 -8.22 -12.68 -16.10
N VAL A 36 -7.21 -11.81 -16.18
CA VAL A 36 -6.59 -11.18 -15.01
C VAL A 36 -7.41 -9.97 -14.61
N ILE A 37 -8.00 -10.04 -13.42
CA ILE A 37 -8.86 -8.99 -12.84
C ILE A 37 -8.20 -8.27 -11.66
N MET A 38 -7.11 -8.81 -11.13
CA MET A 38 -6.40 -8.24 -10.00
C MET A 38 -4.94 -8.64 -9.97
N THR A 39 -4.10 -7.79 -9.36
CA THR A 39 -2.73 -8.10 -8.99
C THR A 39 -2.50 -7.84 -7.50
N LEU A 40 -1.61 -8.60 -6.87
CA LEU A 40 -1.25 -8.46 -5.47
C LEU A 40 0.24 -8.16 -5.38
N SER A 41 0.60 -7.00 -4.81
CA SER A 41 2.00 -6.59 -4.61
C SER A 41 2.27 -6.19 -3.17
N GLY A 42 3.50 -6.40 -2.69
CA GLY A 42 3.95 -5.91 -1.40
C GLY A 42 4.94 -4.76 -1.55
N HIS A 43 6.04 -4.83 -0.80
CA HIS A 43 7.22 -3.96 -0.86
C HIS A 43 7.02 -2.51 -0.38
N ARG A 44 5.87 -1.87 -0.64
CA ARG A 44 5.59 -0.48 -0.21
C ARG A 44 5.32 -0.33 1.29
N HIS A 45 5.04 -1.42 2.02
CA HIS A 45 4.83 -1.40 3.48
C HIS A 45 3.74 -0.40 3.96
N LEU A 46 2.84 -0.03 3.04
CA LEU A 46 1.67 0.80 3.28
C LEU A 46 0.46 -0.10 3.60
N SER A 47 -0.53 0.40 4.33
CA SER A 47 -1.81 -0.30 4.50
C SER A 47 -2.43 -0.67 3.16
N THR A 48 -3.16 -1.80 3.17
CA THR A 48 -3.73 -2.39 1.98
C THR A 48 -4.64 -1.41 1.27
N ARG A 49 -4.44 -1.25 -0.05
CA ARG A 49 -5.21 -0.37 -0.93
C ARG A 49 -5.07 -0.86 -2.36
N TYR A 50 -5.94 -0.37 -3.25
CA TYR A 50 -5.85 -0.66 -4.68
C TYR A 50 -6.23 0.54 -5.54
N LEU A 51 -5.82 0.45 -6.81
CA LEU A 51 -6.26 1.29 -7.91
C LEU A 51 -6.76 0.38 -9.04
N GLU A 52 -7.84 0.77 -9.69
CA GLU A 52 -8.39 0.05 -10.85
C GLU A 52 -8.00 0.78 -12.14
N GLU A 53 -7.39 0.05 -13.07
CA GLU A 53 -7.00 0.56 -14.39
C GLU A 53 -7.22 -0.56 -15.41
N ASP A 54 -7.89 -0.26 -16.53
CA ASP A 54 -8.22 -1.22 -17.58
C ASP A 54 -8.86 -2.53 -17.07
N HIS A 55 -9.81 -2.41 -16.13
CA HIS A 55 -10.52 -3.52 -15.48
C HIS A 55 -9.64 -4.45 -14.61
N ILE A 56 -8.42 -4.03 -14.28
CA ILE A 56 -7.52 -4.74 -13.38
C ILE A 56 -7.37 -3.95 -12.09
N ALA A 57 -7.64 -4.59 -10.95
CA ALA A 57 -7.41 -4.03 -9.63
C ALA A 57 -5.98 -4.31 -9.14
N TYR A 58 -5.15 -3.29 -9.04
CA TYR A 58 -3.76 -3.40 -8.60
C TYR A 58 -3.66 -3.16 -7.09
N PHE A 59 -3.49 -4.21 -6.28
CA PHE A 59 -3.36 -4.10 -4.83
C PHE A 59 -1.92 -3.94 -4.35
N THR A 60 -1.78 -3.08 -3.35
CA THR A 60 -0.61 -2.99 -2.47
C THR A 60 -1.05 -3.63 -1.17
N MET A 61 -0.26 -4.56 -0.67
CA MET A 61 -0.49 -5.28 0.57
C MET A 61 0.37 -4.71 1.68
N ALA A 62 -0.22 -4.60 2.86
CA ALA A 62 0.52 -4.24 4.05
C ALA A 62 1.59 -5.27 4.41
N SER A 63 2.66 -4.78 5.03
CA SER A 63 3.67 -5.65 5.62
C SER A 63 3.15 -6.24 6.93
N THR A 64 3.48 -7.51 7.16
CA THR A 64 3.20 -8.20 8.42
C THR A 64 4.25 -7.93 9.49
N VAL A 65 5.40 -7.36 9.12
CA VAL A 65 6.60 -7.23 9.99
C VAL A 65 7.03 -5.78 10.22
N THR A 66 6.45 -4.82 9.51
CA THR A 66 6.67 -3.38 9.74
C THR A 66 5.34 -2.69 9.99
N TRP A 67 5.37 -1.52 10.64
CA TRP A 67 4.16 -0.71 10.83
C TRP A 67 3.39 -0.56 9.50
N PRO A 68 2.06 -0.79 9.48
CA PRO A 68 1.14 -0.96 10.61
C PRO A 68 0.93 -2.40 11.12
N LEU A 69 1.73 -3.38 10.68
CA LEU A 69 1.63 -4.81 11.00
C LEU A 69 0.26 -5.38 10.67
N ARG A 70 0.00 -5.62 9.39
CA ARG A 70 -1.34 -6.02 8.92
C ARG A 70 -1.29 -7.17 7.94
N TYR A 71 -2.41 -7.88 7.88
CA TYR A 71 -2.71 -8.85 6.84
C TYR A 71 -4.10 -8.58 6.28
N THR A 72 -4.35 -9.03 5.05
CA THR A 72 -5.64 -8.88 4.39
C THR A 72 -6.21 -10.25 4.08
N VAL A 73 -7.51 -10.41 4.35
CA VAL A 73 -8.29 -11.56 3.94
C VAL A 73 -9.14 -11.14 2.75
N PHE A 74 -9.09 -11.92 1.68
CA PHE A 74 -9.96 -11.79 0.54
C PHE A 74 -11.04 -12.87 0.61
N GLU A 75 -12.29 -12.48 0.42
CA GLU A 75 -13.39 -13.42 0.18
C GLU A 75 -13.80 -13.29 -1.28
N VAL A 76 -13.82 -14.42 -1.98
CA VAL A 76 -14.07 -14.47 -3.42
C VAL A 76 -15.31 -15.30 -3.67
N ASP A 77 -16.28 -14.71 -4.36
CA ASP A 77 -17.44 -15.43 -4.88
C ASP A 77 -17.62 -15.19 -6.38
N LYS A 78 -18.72 -15.68 -6.95
CA LYS A 78 -19.01 -15.59 -8.40
C LYS A 78 -19.35 -14.17 -8.88
N LYS A 79 -19.58 -13.22 -7.97
CA LYS A 79 -20.07 -11.86 -8.26
C LYS A 79 -19.08 -10.79 -7.82
N GLN A 80 -18.29 -11.05 -6.79
CA GLN A 80 -17.44 -10.05 -6.18
C GLN A 80 -16.23 -10.65 -5.46
N ILE A 81 -15.24 -9.79 -5.26
CA ILE A 81 -14.14 -9.98 -4.32
C ILE A 81 -14.31 -8.93 -3.23
N THR A 82 -14.47 -9.35 -1.99
CA THR A 82 -14.37 -8.44 -0.84
C THR A 82 -13.01 -8.61 -0.20
N TYR A 83 -12.49 -7.54 0.41
CA TYR A 83 -11.28 -7.64 1.20
C TYR A 83 -11.45 -6.90 2.52
N ASN A 84 -10.82 -7.45 3.56
CA ASN A 84 -10.75 -6.87 4.89
C ASN A 84 -9.33 -6.99 5.44
N THR A 85 -8.82 -5.90 6.01
CA THR A 85 -7.45 -5.79 6.50
C THR A 85 -7.46 -5.69 8.01
N TYR A 86 -6.69 -6.56 8.64
CA TYR A 86 -6.65 -6.76 10.08
C TYR A 86 -5.28 -6.44 10.63
N ASP A 87 -5.28 -5.83 11.80
CA ASP A 87 -4.07 -5.65 12.60
C ASP A 87 -3.61 -6.99 13.16
N ILE A 88 -2.31 -7.28 13.03
CA ILE A 88 -1.69 -8.46 13.62
C ILE A 88 -1.71 -8.30 15.14
N ARG A 89 -2.22 -9.33 15.82
CA ARG A 89 -2.14 -9.42 17.27
C ARG A 89 -0.69 -9.70 17.66
N CYS A 90 -0.04 -8.70 18.23
CA CYS A 90 1.31 -8.77 18.76
C CYS A 90 1.40 -8.00 20.08
N ASP A 91 2.51 -8.14 20.78
CA ASP A 91 2.77 -7.37 22.01
C ASP A 91 2.68 -5.86 21.69
N PRO A 92 1.95 -5.05 22.49
CA PRO A 92 1.86 -3.60 22.31
C PRO A 92 3.23 -2.92 22.15
N LYS A 93 4.27 -3.43 22.83
CA LYS A 93 5.64 -2.92 22.72
C LYS A 93 6.22 -3.11 21.33
N VAL A 94 5.98 -4.27 20.71
CA VAL A 94 6.44 -4.56 19.33
C VAL A 94 5.74 -3.64 18.34
N ARG A 95 4.44 -3.42 18.52
CA ARG A 95 3.66 -2.51 17.68
C ARG A 95 4.13 -1.06 17.79
N GLU A 96 4.43 -0.60 19.01
CA GLU A 96 4.98 0.74 19.23
C GLU A 96 6.40 0.88 18.69
N GLU A 97 7.26 -0.12 18.89
CA GLU A 97 8.63 -0.12 18.34
C GLU A 97 8.62 -0.03 16.82
N ALA A 98 7.76 -0.82 16.14
CA ALA A 98 7.61 -0.73 14.69
C ALA A 98 7.15 0.66 14.22
N LYS A 99 6.25 1.30 14.97
CA LYS A 99 5.80 2.68 14.71
C LYS A 99 6.96 3.67 14.85
N GLN A 100 7.73 3.58 15.93
CA GLN A 100 8.86 4.46 16.19
C GLN A 100 9.98 4.28 15.18
N ASN A 101 10.28 3.03 14.79
CA ASN A 101 11.27 2.73 13.75
C ASN A 101 10.87 3.35 12.41
N MET A 102 9.59 3.28 12.04
CA MET A 102 9.06 3.92 10.84
C MET A 102 9.15 5.47 10.90
N LEU A 103 8.89 6.07 12.07
CA LEU A 103 9.00 7.51 12.28
C LEU A 103 10.46 8.01 12.37
N ALA A 104 11.41 7.17 12.74
CA ALA A 104 12.81 7.57 12.87
C ALA A 104 13.53 7.75 11.52
N VAL A 105 12.93 7.28 10.43
CA VAL A 105 13.50 7.33 9.07
C VAL A 105 13.61 8.78 8.57
N ASP A 106 14.68 9.12 7.85
CA ASP A 106 14.88 10.45 7.26
C ASP A 106 14.18 10.61 5.90
N THR A 107 14.09 11.84 5.40
CA THR A 107 13.39 12.12 4.13
C THR A 107 14.07 11.55 2.89
N LYS A 108 15.28 10.98 3.01
CA LYS A 108 16.00 10.31 1.93
C LYS A 108 15.69 8.81 1.86
N THR A 109 14.86 8.32 2.79
CA THR A 109 14.59 6.91 2.96
C THR A 109 13.08 6.69 3.09
N PHE A 110 12.55 5.77 2.30
CA PHE A 110 11.15 5.36 2.39
C PHE A 110 10.83 4.81 3.80
N PRO A 111 9.68 5.13 4.42
CA PRO A 111 8.49 5.74 3.82
C PRO A 111 8.42 7.26 3.86
N ARG A 112 9.43 7.92 4.42
CA ARG A 112 9.40 9.36 4.59
C ARG A 112 9.77 10.08 3.29
N THR A 113 9.18 11.25 3.08
CA THR A 113 9.40 12.09 1.90
C THR A 113 9.50 13.55 2.34
N GLN A 114 9.85 14.48 1.44
CA GLN A 114 9.81 15.91 1.72
C GLN A 114 8.40 16.40 2.13
N ALA A 115 7.34 15.72 1.69
CA ALA A 115 5.96 16.02 2.09
C ALA A 115 5.62 15.56 3.51
N THR A 116 6.43 14.68 4.08
CA THR A 116 6.25 14.12 5.43
C THR A 116 7.52 14.29 6.27
N PRO A 117 8.06 15.51 6.46
CA PRO A 117 9.33 15.69 7.18
C PRO A 117 9.20 15.26 8.65
N ASN A 118 10.33 15.02 9.33
CA ASN A 118 10.32 14.63 10.75
C ASN A 118 9.99 15.82 11.65
N THR A 119 8.71 16.17 11.68
CA THR A 119 8.06 17.19 12.50
C THR A 119 6.78 16.60 13.08
N PRO A 120 6.16 17.20 14.12
CA PRO A 120 4.90 16.70 14.65
C PRO A 120 3.80 16.52 13.59
N GLN A 121 3.66 17.50 12.68
CA GLN A 121 2.69 17.42 11.58
C GLN A 121 3.08 16.36 10.56
N GLY A 122 4.33 16.36 10.09
CA GLY A 122 4.77 15.38 9.09
C GLY A 122 4.75 13.94 9.61
N ASN A 123 4.90 13.73 10.92
CA ASN A 123 4.71 12.43 11.57
C ASN A 123 3.25 11.99 11.56
N GLN A 124 2.33 12.91 11.80
CA GLN A 124 0.89 12.63 11.71
C GLN A 124 0.51 12.30 10.26
N ASP A 125 0.96 13.10 9.29
CA ASP A 125 0.68 12.89 7.87
C ASP A 125 1.25 11.53 7.39
N LEU A 126 2.45 11.16 7.84
CA LEU A 126 3.04 9.85 7.54
C LEU A 126 2.25 8.70 8.16
N LEU A 127 1.78 8.85 9.40
CA LEU A 127 0.94 7.85 10.06
C LEU A 127 -0.37 7.64 9.32
N ASP A 128 -1.01 8.73 8.88
CA ASP A 128 -2.26 8.68 8.13
C ASP A 128 -2.07 8.06 6.74
N LEU A 129 -0.96 8.39 6.07
CA LEU A 129 -0.57 7.78 4.80
C LEU A 129 -0.31 6.28 4.94
N ILE A 130 0.48 5.86 5.92
CA ILE A 130 0.91 4.46 6.07
C ILE A 130 -0.22 3.60 6.62
N SER A 131 -0.91 4.07 7.65
CA SER A 131 -1.96 3.28 8.33
C SER A 131 -3.26 3.30 7.54
N SER A 132 -3.63 4.43 6.93
CA SER A 132 -4.80 4.58 6.05
C SER A 132 -6.01 3.73 6.47
N GLU A 133 -6.61 4.03 7.63
CA GLU A 133 -7.72 3.23 8.17
C GLU A 133 -8.91 3.13 7.21
N SER A 134 -9.11 4.16 6.39
CA SER A 134 -10.19 4.24 5.40
C SER A 134 -10.06 3.21 4.26
N THR A 135 -8.89 2.60 4.06
CA THR A 135 -8.68 1.61 3.00
C THR A 135 -8.70 0.17 3.48
N LYS A 136 -8.97 -0.09 4.77
CA LYS A 136 -8.91 -1.45 5.36
C LYS A 136 -9.89 -2.43 4.75
N SER A 137 -10.99 -1.95 4.18
CA SER A 137 -12.00 -2.81 3.55
C SER A 137 -12.46 -2.25 2.22
N GLY A 138 -12.86 -3.13 1.32
CA GLY A 138 -13.44 -2.74 0.05
C GLY A 138 -14.01 -3.93 -0.71
N LYS A 139 -14.55 -3.64 -1.90
CA LYS A 139 -15.14 -4.64 -2.78
C LYS A 139 -14.79 -4.34 -4.24
N LEU A 140 -14.61 -5.40 -5.01
CA LEU A 140 -14.50 -5.41 -6.46
C LEU A 140 -15.67 -6.19 -7.01
N SER A 141 -16.42 -5.60 -7.93
CA SER A 141 -17.42 -6.34 -8.70
C SER A 141 -16.71 -7.13 -9.78
N LEU A 142 -17.05 -8.40 -9.93
CA LEU A 142 -16.61 -9.20 -11.07
C LEU A 142 -17.50 -8.89 -12.28
N PRO A 143 -16.91 -8.79 -13.48
CA PRO A 143 -17.68 -8.61 -14.72
C PRO A 143 -18.60 -9.80 -15.03
#